data_AF-A0A7Y2DQH0-F1
#
_entry.id   AF-A0A7Y2DQH0-F1
#
_cell.length_a   1.000
_cell.length_b   1.000
_cell.length_c   1.000
_cell.angle_alpha   90.00
_cell.angle_beta   90.00
_cell.angle_gamma   90.00
#
_symmetry.space_group_name_H-M   'P 1'
#
loop_
_entity.id
_entity.type
_entity.pdbx_description
1 polymer ?
#
loop_
_entity_poly.entity_id
_entity_poly.type
_entity_poly.pdbx_seq_one_letter_code
_entity_poly.pdbx_strand_id
1 'polypeptide(L)'
;MDLLAPVRRVDENGESGYVLATTALLLIPLMIFAAFAVDVGSWYVEADEAQRAADAAALGGVVWMPDFTRATTAARDIARDNGFDHADPDVSVLVERRGSQGIYVKIETKGESHFGRVVLSDIDISRQATSNYILPVPLGNPGSSLGSGLDPSPVAGDPSERMLLALNGYCQGYQNGDPFGVGWFGGSGSCSGTANTRYDAEGYDFIIDFSGPEGLNTPVTGQWDLQIFEPGSCGQVAEGGSSARIETTLWRGDNTLFTDDDNKVAANLVIGENGSALPRLWASTACGSATSQWVKAYEIDADSVQGRWILRTRTLPVNA
;
A
#
# COMPACT_ATOMS: atom_id res chain seq x y z
N MET A 1 93.22 30.31 -66.02
CA MET A 1 91.80 30.59 -65.73
C MET A 1 91.08 29.25 -65.83
N ASP A 2 90.79 28.59 -64.72
CA ASP A 2 89.46 28.64 -64.12
C ASP A 2 89.45 27.89 -62.78
N LEU A 3 88.88 28.58 -61.81
CA LEU A 3 88.59 28.16 -60.44
C LEU A 3 87.37 27.23 -60.45
N LEU A 4 87.46 26.04 -59.85
CA LEU A 4 86.31 25.41 -59.21
C LEU A 4 86.76 24.64 -57.96
N ALA A 5 86.45 25.21 -56.79
CA ALA A 5 86.57 24.53 -55.51
C ALA A 5 85.45 23.49 -55.37
N PRO A 6 85.72 22.29 -54.81
CA PRO A 6 84.69 21.27 -54.62
C PRO A 6 83.70 21.70 -53.54
N VAL A 7 82.42 21.77 -53.91
CA VAL A 7 81.30 21.96 -52.99
C VAL A 7 81.22 20.73 -52.07
N ARG A 8 81.54 20.92 -50.79
CA ARG A 8 81.36 19.91 -49.75
C ARG A 8 79.86 19.72 -49.53
N ARG A 9 79.30 18.62 -50.03
CA ARG A 9 77.95 18.18 -49.64
C ARG A 9 78.00 17.79 -48.16
N VAL A 10 77.21 18.50 -47.35
CA VAL A 10 76.91 18.07 -45.98
C VAL A 10 75.93 16.90 -46.15
N ASP A 11 76.36 15.71 -45.77
CA ASP A 11 75.50 14.54 -45.72
C ASP A 11 74.44 14.75 -44.62
N GLU A 12 73.20 15.04 -45.02
CA GLU A 12 72.02 15.16 -44.15
C GLU A 12 71.50 13.78 -43.67
N ASN A 13 72.30 12.72 -43.83
CA ASN A 13 71.93 11.33 -43.56
C ASN A 13 71.96 10.94 -42.05
N GLY A 14 72.02 11.92 -41.14
CA GLY A 14 72.18 11.69 -39.70
C GLY A 14 70.88 11.67 -38.87
N GLU A 15 69.76 12.19 -39.37
CA GLU A 15 68.57 12.45 -38.54
C GLU A 15 67.44 11.43 -38.71
N SER A 16 67.45 10.62 -39.77
CA SER A 16 66.38 9.64 -40.06
C SER A 16 66.36 8.45 -39.09
N GLY A 17 67.50 8.07 -38.52
CA GLY A 17 67.59 7.01 -37.51
C GLY A 17 67.13 7.42 -36.11
N TYR A 18 67.26 8.71 -35.78
CA TYR A 18 66.90 9.25 -34.46
C TYR A 18 65.39 9.23 -34.23
N VAL A 19 64.60 9.55 -35.25
CA VAL A 19 63.13 9.54 -35.16
C VAL A 19 62.61 8.12 -34.92
N LEU A 20 63.18 7.12 -35.59
CA LEU A 20 62.79 5.73 -35.41
C LEU A 20 63.16 5.21 -34.01
N ALA A 21 64.35 5.55 -33.52
CA ALA A 21 64.80 5.19 -32.18
C ALA A 21 63.95 5.86 -31.07
N THR A 22 63.63 7.15 -31.20
CA THR A 22 62.81 7.86 -30.22
C THR A 22 61.35 7.42 -30.26
N THR A 23 60.79 7.16 -31.45
CA THR A 23 59.43 6.60 -31.58
C THR A 23 59.34 5.22 -30.93
N ALA A 24 60.31 4.34 -31.16
CA ALA A 24 60.36 3.03 -30.51
C ALA A 24 60.44 3.15 -28.98
N LEU A 25 61.23 4.09 -28.46
CA LEU A 25 61.34 4.34 -27.03
C LEU A 25 60.02 4.88 -26.43
N LEU A 26 59.29 5.72 -27.17
CA LEU A 26 58.00 6.30 -26.75
C LEU A 26 56.82 5.33 -26.87
N LEU A 27 56.90 4.32 -27.75
CA LEU A 27 55.85 3.30 -27.87
C LEU A 27 55.77 2.42 -26.62
N ILE A 28 56.88 2.16 -25.94
CA ILE A 28 56.92 1.34 -24.73
C ILE A 28 56.00 1.89 -23.63
N PRO A 29 56.14 3.16 -23.17
CA PRO A 29 55.24 3.71 -22.15
C PRO A 29 53.79 3.84 -22.63
N LEU A 30 53.56 4.14 -23.92
CA LEU A 30 52.19 4.20 -24.48
C LEU A 30 51.48 2.85 -24.42
N MET A 31 52.18 1.76 -24.73
CA MET A 31 51.64 0.40 -24.64
C MET A 31 51.34 0.02 -23.18
N ILE A 32 52.18 0.42 -22.23
CA ILE A 32 51.94 0.19 -20.80
C ILE A 32 50.67 0.91 -20.32
N PHE A 33 50.45 2.17 -20.75
CA PHE A 33 49.22 2.88 -20.40
C PHE A 33 47.98 2.29 -21.07
N ALA A 34 48.09 1.83 -22.32
CA ALA A 34 46.99 1.16 -23.00
C ALA A 34 46.64 -0.17 -22.32
N ALA A 35 47.64 -0.97 -21.96
CA ALA A 35 47.47 -2.19 -21.18
C ALA A 35 46.73 -1.92 -19.85
N PHE A 36 47.20 -0.94 -19.09
CA PHE A 36 46.58 -0.54 -17.83
C PHE A 36 45.13 -0.07 -18.01
N ALA A 37 44.84 0.70 -19.07
CA ALA A 37 43.48 1.16 -19.36
C ALA A 37 42.52 -0.01 -19.66
N VAL A 38 43.00 -1.05 -20.35
CA VAL A 38 42.20 -2.26 -20.64
C VAL A 38 41.93 -3.06 -19.38
N ASP A 39 42.94 -3.27 -18.52
CA ASP A 39 42.76 -4.03 -17.27
C ASP A 39 41.82 -3.31 -16.29
N VAL A 40 41.95 -1.99 -16.13
CA VAL A 40 41.00 -1.21 -15.30
C VAL A 40 39.59 -1.25 -15.90
N GLY A 41 39.50 -1.24 -17.23
CA GLY A 41 38.23 -1.36 -17.94
C GLY A 41 37.54 -2.70 -17.68
N SER A 42 38.26 -3.82 -17.73
CA SER A 42 37.70 -5.15 -17.45
C SER A 42 37.22 -5.27 -16.02
N TRP A 43 38.00 -4.79 -15.03
CA TRP A 43 37.58 -4.79 -13.63
C TRP A 43 36.30 -4.00 -13.39
N TYR A 44 36.10 -2.89 -14.10
CA TYR A 44 34.87 -2.11 -13.98
C TYR A 44 33.64 -2.86 -14.50
N VAL A 45 33.79 -3.58 -15.62
CA VAL A 45 32.72 -4.40 -16.21
C VAL A 45 32.37 -5.55 -15.26
N GLU A 46 33.36 -6.29 -14.80
CA GLU A 46 33.17 -7.42 -13.88
C GLU A 46 32.53 -6.98 -12.56
N ALA A 47 32.91 -5.80 -12.07
CA ALA A 47 32.32 -5.27 -10.86
C ALA A 47 30.89 -4.75 -11.04
N ASP A 48 30.45 -4.40 -12.25
CA ASP A 48 29.04 -4.11 -12.56
C ASP A 48 28.24 -5.42 -12.66
N GLU A 49 28.80 -6.46 -13.28
CA GLU A 49 28.21 -7.80 -13.35
C GLU A 49 28.01 -8.40 -11.95
N ALA A 50 29.02 -8.30 -11.08
CA ALA A 50 28.92 -8.73 -9.68
C ALA A 50 27.86 -7.96 -8.89
N GLN A 51 27.68 -6.66 -9.17
CA GLN A 51 26.64 -5.87 -8.50
C GLN A 51 25.24 -6.31 -8.96
N ARG A 52 25.03 -6.46 -10.27
CA ARG A 52 23.76 -6.95 -10.82
C ARG A 52 23.42 -8.34 -10.28
N ALA A 53 24.41 -9.23 -10.18
CA ALA A 53 24.24 -10.55 -9.59
C ALA A 53 23.85 -10.48 -8.11
N ALA A 54 24.50 -9.61 -7.32
CA ALA A 54 24.16 -9.42 -5.91
C ALA A 54 22.74 -8.89 -5.73
N ASP A 55 22.33 -7.90 -6.54
CA ASP A 55 20.97 -7.33 -6.53
C ASP A 55 19.92 -8.38 -6.90
N ALA A 56 20.17 -9.17 -7.96
CA ALA A 56 19.29 -10.26 -8.38
C ALA A 56 19.17 -11.35 -7.30
N ALA A 57 20.30 -11.76 -6.72
CA ALA A 57 20.34 -12.77 -5.66
C ALA A 57 19.61 -12.30 -4.39
N ALA A 58 19.78 -11.04 -3.98
CA ALA A 58 19.07 -10.46 -2.85
C ALA A 58 17.56 -10.37 -3.12
N LEU A 59 17.15 -9.92 -4.31
CA LEU A 59 15.74 -9.81 -4.67
C LEU A 59 15.03 -11.17 -4.77
N GLY A 60 15.66 -12.16 -5.42
CA GLY A 60 15.04 -13.47 -5.55
C GLY A 60 15.13 -14.33 -4.29
N GLY A 61 16.15 -14.11 -3.45
CA GLY A 61 16.27 -14.77 -2.15
C GLY A 61 15.22 -14.31 -1.13
N VAL A 62 14.92 -13.00 -1.08
CA VAL A 62 14.07 -12.43 -0.03
C VAL A 62 12.63 -12.97 -0.03
N VAL A 63 12.13 -13.43 -1.18
CA VAL A 63 10.77 -13.97 -1.34
C VAL A 63 10.53 -15.20 -0.48
N TRP A 64 11.58 -15.94 -0.13
CA TRP A 64 11.49 -17.14 0.70
C TRP A 64 11.56 -16.85 2.20
N MET A 65 11.75 -15.60 2.61
CA MET A 65 11.72 -15.23 4.01
C MET A 65 10.31 -15.47 4.60
N PRO A 66 10.20 -15.93 5.87
CA PRO A 66 11.25 -16.03 6.87
C PRO A 66 12.04 -17.35 6.84
N ASP A 67 11.84 -18.24 5.86
CA ASP A 67 12.63 -19.47 5.70
C ASP A 67 14.02 -19.14 5.13
N PHE A 68 14.98 -18.91 6.03
CA PHE A 68 16.33 -18.47 5.65
C PHE A 68 17.14 -19.55 4.92
N THR A 69 16.87 -20.83 5.16
CA THR A 69 17.56 -21.92 4.47
C THR A 69 17.15 -21.94 3.01
N ARG A 70 15.85 -21.82 2.71
CA ARG A 70 15.36 -21.69 1.34
C ARG A 70 15.80 -20.39 0.68
N ALA A 71 15.77 -19.27 1.41
CA ALA A 71 16.24 -17.98 0.92
C ALA A 71 17.72 -18.00 0.52
N THR A 72 18.57 -18.63 1.33
CA THR A 72 20.01 -18.78 1.05
C THR A 72 20.26 -19.65 -0.18
N THR A 73 19.53 -20.75 -0.31
CA THR A 73 19.64 -21.65 -1.47
C THR A 73 19.25 -20.91 -2.75
N ALA A 74 18.10 -20.25 -2.75
CA ALA A 74 17.63 -19.48 -3.91
C ALA A 74 18.57 -18.32 -4.28
N ALA A 75 19.10 -17.58 -3.30
CA ALA A 75 20.05 -16.51 -3.54
C ALA A 75 21.34 -17.02 -4.20
N ARG A 76 21.85 -18.18 -3.75
CA ARG A 76 23.04 -18.82 -4.34
C ARG A 76 22.79 -19.38 -5.73
N ASP A 77 21.62 -19.98 -5.96
CA ASP A 77 21.24 -20.45 -7.30
C ASP A 77 21.17 -19.28 -8.29
N ILE A 78 20.57 -18.16 -7.89
CA ILE A 78 20.52 -16.95 -8.73
C ILE A 78 21.92 -16.36 -8.95
N ALA A 79 22.77 -16.31 -7.92
CA ALA A 79 24.15 -15.85 -8.09
C ALA A 79 24.92 -16.73 -9.09
N ARG A 80 24.78 -18.06 -8.99
CA ARG A 80 25.35 -19.03 -9.95
C ARG A 80 24.82 -18.79 -11.37
N ASP A 81 23.51 -18.58 -11.53
CA ASP A 81 22.90 -18.32 -12.83
C ASP A 81 23.39 -16.99 -13.45
N ASN A 82 23.92 -16.06 -12.62
CA ASN A 82 24.59 -14.83 -13.06
C ASN A 82 26.12 -14.97 -13.17
N GLY A 83 26.67 -16.19 -13.16
CA GLY A 83 28.10 -16.46 -13.33
C GLY A 83 28.93 -16.50 -12.05
N PHE A 84 28.31 -16.32 -10.88
CA PHE A 84 28.99 -16.31 -9.58
C PHE A 84 28.67 -17.58 -8.79
N ASP A 85 29.31 -18.68 -9.15
CA ASP A 85 29.13 -19.97 -8.47
C ASP A 85 29.97 -20.04 -7.18
N HIS A 86 29.31 -20.23 -6.04
CA HIS A 86 30.00 -20.42 -4.76
C HIS A 86 30.81 -21.73 -4.66
N ALA A 87 30.67 -22.64 -5.62
CA ALA A 87 31.53 -23.81 -5.75
C ALA A 87 32.92 -23.48 -6.34
N ASP A 88 33.08 -22.32 -6.98
CA ASP A 88 34.36 -21.85 -7.50
C ASP A 88 35.26 -21.34 -6.35
N PRO A 89 36.53 -21.77 -6.26
CA PRO A 89 37.46 -21.27 -5.22
C PRO A 89 37.72 -19.76 -5.29
N ASP A 90 37.52 -19.11 -6.44
CA ASP A 90 37.76 -17.68 -6.64
C ASP A 90 36.49 -16.83 -6.47
N VAL A 91 35.34 -17.43 -6.15
CA VAL A 91 34.06 -16.74 -5.93
C VAL A 91 33.47 -17.06 -4.55
N SER A 92 33.19 -16.02 -3.77
CA SER A 92 32.52 -16.11 -2.47
C SER A 92 31.14 -15.46 -2.53
N VAL A 93 30.09 -16.23 -2.21
CA VAL A 93 28.70 -15.74 -2.09
C VAL A 93 28.25 -15.88 -0.64
N LEU A 94 28.33 -14.79 0.09
CA LEU A 94 27.89 -14.68 1.47
C LEU A 94 26.43 -14.20 1.50
N VAL A 95 25.59 -14.94 2.22
CA VAL A 95 24.18 -14.59 2.43
C VAL A 95 23.92 -14.49 3.93
N GLU A 96 23.45 -13.34 4.38
CA GLU A 96 23.16 -13.06 5.79
C GLU A 96 21.72 -12.60 5.98
N ARG A 97 21.15 -12.93 7.13
CA ARG A 97 19.84 -12.43 7.53
C ARG A 97 19.95 -10.97 7.98
N ARG A 98 18.98 -10.13 7.59
CA ARG A 98 18.79 -8.76 8.08
C ARG A 98 17.38 -8.63 8.65
N GLY A 99 17.24 -8.70 9.97
CA GLY A 99 15.93 -8.64 10.63
C GLY A 99 15.04 -9.86 10.37
N SER A 100 13.72 -9.68 10.48
CA SER A 100 12.75 -10.78 10.32
C SER A 100 12.47 -11.14 8.87
N GLN A 101 12.61 -10.18 7.93
CA GLN A 101 12.20 -10.30 6.53
C GLN A 101 13.21 -9.74 5.52
N GLY A 102 14.45 -9.48 5.96
CA GLY A 102 15.51 -8.98 5.10
C GLY A 102 16.63 -9.99 4.88
N ILE A 103 17.27 -9.85 3.73
CA ILE A 103 18.45 -10.61 3.32
C ILE A 103 19.53 -9.65 2.82
N TYR A 104 20.77 -9.94 3.18
CA TYR A 104 21.97 -9.27 2.68
C TYR A 104 22.78 -10.29 1.88
N VAL A 105 23.17 -9.94 0.66
CA VAL A 105 24.00 -10.77 -0.20
C VAL A 105 25.27 -10.00 -0.52
N LYS A 106 26.42 -10.65 -0.37
CA LYS A 106 27.74 -10.13 -0.75
C LYS A 106 28.41 -11.13 -1.67
N ILE A 107 28.86 -10.64 -2.83
CA ILE A 107 29.61 -11.40 -3.82
C ILE A 107 31.04 -10.85 -3.83
N GLU A 108 32.02 -11.73 -3.70
CA GLU A 108 33.44 -11.43 -3.88
C GLU A 108 33.99 -12.31 -4.99
N THR A 109 34.74 -11.72 -5.91
CA THR A 109 35.43 -12.41 -7.01
C THR A 109 36.79 -11.78 -7.26
N LYS A 110 37.68 -12.49 -7.98
CA LYS A 110 38.99 -11.98 -8.36
C LYS A 110 38.97 -11.48 -9.80
N GLY A 111 39.23 -10.19 -9.97
CA GLY A 111 39.35 -9.59 -11.29
C GLY A 111 40.63 -10.03 -11.99
N GLU A 112 40.49 -10.58 -13.20
CA GLU A 112 41.62 -11.01 -14.02
C GLU A 112 42.46 -9.82 -14.50
N SER A 113 43.78 -9.96 -14.51
CA SER A 113 44.69 -9.04 -15.19
C SER A 113 45.14 -9.62 -16.55
N HIS A 114 44.94 -8.89 -17.65
CA HIS A 114 45.29 -9.37 -18.98
C HIS A 114 46.70 -8.92 -19.38
N PHE A 115 46.99 -7.63 -19.28
CA PHE A 115 48.26 -7.06 -19.75
C PHE A 115 49.15 -6.54 -18.60
N GLY A 116 48.57 -6.21 -17.46
CA GLY A 116 49.21 -5.69 -16.25
C GLY A 116 49.75 -6.75 -15.32
N ARG A 117 49.69 -8.03 -15.69
CA ARG A 117 50.15 -9.17 -14.89
C ARG A 117 51.64 -9.09 -14.47
N VAL A 118 52.41 -8.23 -15.13
CA VAL A 118 53.80 -7.88 -14.79
C VAL A 118 53.91 -6.98 -13.56
N VAL A 119 52.84 -6.26 -13.20
CA VAL A 119 52.80 -5.25 -12.14
C VAL A 119 51.81 -5.64 -11.03
N LEU A 120 50.62 -6.12 -11.37
CA LEU A 120 49.56 -6.56 -10.45
C LEU A 120 48.92 -7.83 -11.02
N SER A 121 48.85 -8.91 -10.24
CA SER A 121 48.32 -10.18 -10.73
C SER A 121 46.80 -10.26 -10.63
N ASP A 122 46.21 -9.80 -9.52
CA ASP A 122 44.78 -9.97 -9.23
C ASP A 122 44.28 -8.82 -8.35
N ILE A 123 42.98 -8.52 -8.45
CA ILE A 123 42.29 -7.56 -7.57
C ILE A 123 41.02 -8.20 -7.01
N ASP A 124 40.76 -8.03 -5.72
CA ASP A 124 39.52 -8.49 -5.11
C ASP A 124 38.38 -7.49 -5.42
N ILE A 125 37.36 -7.96 -6.12
CA ILE A 125 36.14 -7.21 -6.42
C ILE A 125 35.06 -7.66 -5.45
N SER A 126 34.53 -6.72 -4.67
CA SER A 126 33.44 -6.97 -3.73
C SER A 126 32.21 -6.12 -4.06
N ARG A 127 31.04 -6.76 -4.11
CA ARG A 127 29.74 -6.12 -4.33
C ARG A 127 28.69 -6.68 -3.38
N GLN A 128 27.70 -5.86 -3.05
CA GLN A 128 26.70 -6.22 -2.04
C GLN A 128 25.34 -5.61 -2.34
N ALA A 129 24.31 -6.30 -1.87
CA ALA A 129 22.91 -5.88 -1.99
C ALA A 129 22.13 -6.27 -0.72
N THR A 130 21.09 -5.51 -0.41
CA THR A 130 20.14 -5.83 0.66
C THR A 130 18.73 -5.72 0.11
N SER A 131 17.89 -6.69 0.45
CA SER A 131 16.47 -6.67 0.09
C SER A 131 15.61 -7.01 1.30
N ASN A 132 14.41 -6.44 1.35
CA ASN A 132 13.41 -6.68 2.40
C ASN A 132 12.08 -7.09 1.75
N TYR A 133 11.45 -8.12 2.28
CA TYR A 133 10.10 -8.53 1.88
C TYR A 133 9.06 -7.73 2.68
N ILE A 134 8.18 -7.01 1.99
CA ILE A 134 7.07 -6.27 2.60
C ILE A 134 5.85 -7.19 2.60
N LEU A 135 5.36 -7.55 3.79
CA LEU A 135 4.12 -8.32 3.92
C LEU A 135 2.93 -7.52 3.38
N PRO A 136 1.93 -8.20 2.77
CA PRO A 136 0.65 -7.57 2.48
C PRO A 136 0.11 -6.91 3.74
N VAL A 137 -0.37 -5.67 3.60
CA VAL A 137 -1.15 -5.04 4.66
C VAL A 137 -2.45 -5.83 4.76
N PRO A 138 -2.77 -6.48 5.88
CA PRO A 138 -4.07 -7.11 6.04
C PRO A 138 -5.13 -6.01 5.99
N LEU A 139 -5.92 -6.00 4.92
CA LEU A 139 -7.08 -5.14 4.80
C LEU A 139 -8.27 -5.92 5.39
N GLY A 140 -8.86 -5.39 6.46
CA GLY A 140 -10.00 -5.99 7.13
C GLY A 140 -9.66 -6.60 8.49
N ASN A 141 -10.59 -7.36 9.02
CA ASN A 141 -10.48 -7.94 10.34
C ASN A 141 -9.78 -9.31 10.29
N PRO A 142 -8.65 -9.52 10.99
CA PRO A 142 -7.98 -10.82 11.00
C PRO A 142 -8.79 -11.90 11.72
N GLY A 143 -9.68 -11.52 12.63
CA GLY A 143 -10.64 -12.38 13.29
C GLY A 143 -12.08 -12.18 12.81
N SER A 144 -13.01 -12.85 13.48
CA SER A 144 -14.45 -12.75 13.22
C SER A 144 -15.18 -11.86 14.24
N SER A 145 -14.44 -11.25 15.18
CA SER A 145 -15.02 -10.43 16.24
C SER A 145 -15.21 -8.98 15.79
N LEU A 146 -16.37 -8.43 16.12
CA LEU A 146 -16.64 -7.00 16.00
C LEU A 146 -16.58 -6.39 17.42
N GLY A 147 -16.20 -5.13 17.57
CA GLY A 147 -16.23 -4.42 18.85
C GLY A 147 -15.21 -4.88 19.91
N SER A 148 -14.46 -5.95 19.64
CA SER A 148 -13.47 -6.53 20.55
C SER A 148 -12.37 -5.53 20.93
N GLY A 149 -11.93 -5.56 22.20
CA GLY A 149 -10.92 -4.64 22.73
C GLY A 149 -11.44 -3.28 23.19
N LEU A 150 -12.75 -3.06 23.15
CA LEU A 150 -13.39 -1.87 23.73
C LEU A 150 -14.36 -2.20 24.89
N ASP A 151 -14.50 -3.48 25.20
CA ASP A 151 -15.32 -4.02 26.27
C ASP A 151 -14.73 -3.69 27.66
N PRO A 152 -15.51 -3.16 28.62
CA PRO A 152 -15.07 -2.98 30.01
C PRO A 152 -14.76 -4.30 30.75
N SER A 153 -15.26 -5.44 30.25
CA SER A 153 -15.08 -6.80 30.75
C SER A 153 -14.70 -7.75 29.59
N PRO A 154 -13.48 -7.61 29.01
CA PRO A 154 -13.08 -8.38 27.83
C PRO A 154 -13.09 -9.88 28.10
N VAL A 155 -13.58 -10.67 27.13
CA VAL A 155 -13.47 -12.13 27.17
C VAL A 155 -11.99 -12.51 27.08
N ALA A 156 -11.53 -13.34 28.01
CA ALA A 156 -10.12 -13.75 28.07
C ALA A 156 -9.72 -14.48 26.77
N GLY A 157 -8.74 -13.94 26.06
CA GLY A 157 -8.24 -14.48 24.80
C GLY A 157 -8.86 -13.87 23.54
N ASP A 158 -9.84 -12.97 23.66
CA ASP A 158 -10.41 -12.25 22.52
C ASP A 158 -9.40 -11.21 21.99
N PRO A 159 -9.02 -11.27 20.69
CA PRO A 159 -8.10 -10.27 20.12
C PRO A 159 -8.71 -8.87 20.19
N SER A 160 -7.88 -7.85 20.44
CA SER A 160 -8.35 -6.45 20.50
C SER A 160 -8.39 -5.81 19.11
N GLU A 161 -9.26 -6.33 18.25
CA GLU A 161 -9.25 -5.98 16.80
C GLU A 161 -9.92 -4.64 16.48
N ARG A 162 -10.77 -4.12 17.39
CA ARG A 162 -11.41 -2.80 17.30
C ARG A 162 -12.07 -2.53 15.94
N MET A 163 -12.62 -3.57 15.32
CA MET A 163 -13.44 -3.45 14.12
C MET A 163 -14.83 -2.96 14.52
N LEU A 164 -15.23 -1.80 13.99
CA LEU A 164 -16.47 -1.12 14.39
C LEU A 164 -17.38 -0.93 13.18
N LEU A 165 -18.67 -1.15 13.38
CA LEU A 165 -19.72 -1.04 12.37
C LEU A 165 -20.90 -0.29 12.98
N ALA A 166 -21.55 0.57 12.19
CA ALA A 166 -22.80 1.19 12.58
C ALA A 166 -23.93 0.16 12.43
N LEU A 167 -24.31 -0.48 13.54
CA LEU A 167 -25.40 -1.45 13.60
C LEU A 167 -26.76 -0.76 13.66
N ASN A 168 -26.82 0.47 14.19
CA ASN A 168 -28.05 1.25 14.32
C ASN A 168 -29.15 0.52 15.10
N GLY A 169 -28.82 -0.02 16.27
CA GLY A 169 -29.77 -0.70 17.16
C GLY A 169 -29.63 -0.27 18.60
N TYR A 170 -30.54 0.56 19.13
CA TYR A 170 -30.38 1.18 20.46
C TYR A 170 -30.18 0.15 21.57
N CYS A 171 -30.94 -0.95 21.54
CA CYS A 171 -30.83 -2.01 22.54
C CYS A 171 -29.74 -3.06 22.24
N GLN A 172 -29.02 -2.96 21.13
CA GLN A 172 -27.94 -3.90 20.82
C GLN A 172 -26.77 -3.72 21.76
N GLY A 173 -26.00 -4.79 21.94
CA GLY A 173 -24.77 -4.74 22.72
C GLY A 173 -23.67 -4.01 21.96
N TYR A 174 -23.02 -3.07 22.64
CA TYR A 174 -21.78 -2.42 22.22
C TYR A 174 -20.71 -3.42 21.74
N GLN A 175 -20.64 -4.61 22.37
CA GLN A 175 -19.74 -5.68 21.96
C GLN A 175 -19.99 -6.24 20.54
N ASN A 176 -21.08 -5.87 19.88
CA ASN A 176 -21.34 -6.26 18.49
C ASN A 176 -20.66 -5.32 17.48
N GLY A 177 -19.93 -4.30 17.94
CA GLY A 177 -19.11 -3.44 17.09
C GLY A 177 -19.63 -2.03 16.85
N ASP A 178 -20.76 -1.65 17.43
CA ASP A 178 -21.29 -0.29 17.31
C ASP A 178 -21.04 0.51 18.60
N PRO A 179 -20.10 1.47 18.59
CA PRO A 179 -19.77 2.20 19.80
C PRO A 179 -20.71 3.35 20.17
N PHE A 180 -21.43 3.92 19.20
CA PHE A 180 -22.13 5.21 19.37
C PHE A 180 -23.64 5.08 19.16
N GLY A 181 -24.09 4.22 18.26
CA GLY A 181 -25.50 4.00 17.93
C GLY A 181 -26.25 3.09 18.91
N VAL A 182 -25.56 2.49 19.89
CA VAL A 182 -26.16 1.56 20.86
C VAL A 182 -26.06 2.09 22.29
N GLY A 183 -27.12 1.91 23.07
CA GLY A 183 -27.23 2.43 24.44
C GLY A 183 -26.68 1.51 25.52
N TRP A 184 -26.32 0.25 25.21
CA TRP A 184 -26.10 -0.78 26.22
C TRP A 184 -24.90 -1.69 25.93
N PHE A 185 -24.29 -2.17 27.00
CA PHE A 185 -23.27 -3.22 27.02
C PHE A 185 -23.86 -4.52 27.59
N GLY A 186 -23.57 -5.66 26.97
CA GLY A 186 -24.11 -6.98 27.35
C GLY A 186 -25.55 -7.24 26.88
N GLY A 187 -26.17 -6.28 26.20
CA GLY A 187 -27.53 -6.40 25.69
C GLY A 187 -27.61 -7.39 24.52
N SER A 188 -28.24 -8.54 24.76
CA SER A 188 -29.00 -9.22 23.70
C SER A 188 -30.26 -8.39 23.55
N GLY A 189 -30.22 -7.36 22.70
CA GLY A 189 -31.34 -6.58 22.15
C GLY A 189 -32.45 -6.04 23.06
N SER A 190 -32.35 -6.18 24.39
CA SER A 190 -33.44 -5.99 25.37
C SER A 190 -33.26 -4.74 26.22
N CYS A 191 -32.34 -3.84 25.82
CA CYS A 191 -32.00 -2.62 26.55
C CYS A 191 -31.69 -2.92 28.03
N SER A 192 -30.92 -3.98 28.25
CA SER A 192 -30.54 -4.48 29.55
C SER A 192 -29.02 -4.57 29.67
N GLY A 193 -28.51 -4.54 30.90
CA GLY A 193 -27.07 -4.56 31.19
C GLY A 193 -26.51 -3.21 31.62
N THR A 194 -25.25 -2.94 31.28
CA THR A 194 -24.55 -1.71 31.67
C THR A 194 -24.78 -0.63 30.61
N ALA A 195 -25.13 0.59 31.01
CA ALA A 195 -25.31 1.69 30.06
C ALA A 195 -24.00 1.99 29.31
N ASN A 196 -24.09 2.16 28.00
CA ASN A 196 -22.96 2.56 27.16
C ASN A 196 -22.68 4.06 27.37
N THR A 197 -21.55 4.38 27.99
CA THR A 197 -21.14 5.77 28.23
C THR A 197 -20.71 6.51 26.97
N ARG A 198 -20.53 5.79 25.86
CA ARG A 198 -20.19 6.35 24.55
C ARG A 198 -21.40 6.51 23.64
N TYR A 199 -22.60 6.13 24.08
CA TYR A 199 -23.80 6.32 23.29
C TYR A 199 -23.95 7.79 22.89
N ASP A 200 -24.18 8.02 21.60
CA ASP A 200 -24.42 9.33 21.02
C ASP A 200 -25.80 9.34 20.36
N ALA A 201 -26.69 10.20 20.84
CA ALA A 201 -28.03 10.36 20.30
C ALA A 201 -28.02 10.94 18.88
N GLU A 202 -26.94 11.61 18.48
CA GLU A 202 -26.75 12.10 17.10
C GLU A 202 -26.40 10.99 16.11
N GLY A 203 -25.94 9.84 16.60
CA GLY A 203 -25.67 8.66 15.79
C GLY A 203 -24.56 8.86 14.75
N TYR A 204 -24.81 8.45 13.51
CA TYR A 204 -23.81 8.40 12.44
C TYR A 204 -24.18 9.27 11.24
N ASP A 205 -23.18 9.98 10.71
CA ASP A 205 -23.26 10.69 9.43
C ASP A 205 -22.61 9.86 8.32
N PHE A 206 -23.41 9.48 7.33
CA PHE A 206 -22.96 8.85 6.11
C PHE A 206 -22.80 9.91 5.01
N ILE A 207 -21.59 10.02 4.48
CA ILE A 207 -21.29 10.94 3.39
C ILE A 207 -21.50 10.20 2.06
N ILE A 208 -22.39 10.75 1.23
CA ILE A 208 -22.68 10.25 -0.11
C ILE A 208 -22.14 11.29 -1.09
N ASP A 209 -21.15 10.91 -1.90
CA ASP A 209 -20.54 11.80 -2.89
C ASP A 209 -21.00 11.41 -4.29
N PHE A 210 -21.81 12.26 -4.92
CA PHE A 210 -22.17 12.12 -6.33
C PHE A 210 -21.20 12.92 -7.19
N SER A 211 -19.93 12.52 -7.14
CA SER A 211 -18.91 12.95 -8.09
C SER A 211 -18.87 11.96 -9.25
N GLY A 212 -18.83 12.47 -10.47
CA GLY A 212 -18.49 11.65 -11.63
C GLY A 212 -17.07 11.08 -11.48
N PRO A 213 -16.69 10.11 -12.33
CA PRO A 213 -15.37 9.51 -12.26
C PRO A 213 -14.27 10.57 -12.26
N GLU A 214 -13.29 10.39 -11.38
CA GLU A 214 -12.22 11.37 -11.15
C GLU A 214 -11.52 11.74 -12.47
N GLY A 215 -11.31 13.04 -12.68
CA GLY A 215 -10.63 13.58 -13.86
C GLY A 215 -11.48 13.73 -15.11
N LEU A 216 -12.73 13.26 -15.12
CA LEU A 216 -13.60 13.33 -16.31
C LEU A 216 -14.63 14.46 -16.26
N ASN A 217 -14.75 15.22 -15.16
CA ASN A 217 -15.73 16.31 -14.94
C ASN A 217 -17.14 15.97 -15.45
N THR A 218 -17.48 14.68 -15.48
CA THR A 218 -18.74 14.22 -16.05
C THR A 218 -19.80 14.39 -14.97
N PRO A 219 -20.81 15.25 -15.18
CA PRO A 219 -21.84 15.43 -14.17
C PRO A 219 -22.61 14.13 -14.00
N VAL A 220 -22.84 13.75 -12.73
CA VAL A 220 -23.85 12.73 -12.43
C VAL A 220 -25.20 13.34 -12.79
N THR A 221 -25.96 12.65 -13.64
CA THR A 221 -27.28 13.11 -14.11
C THR A 221 -28.30 12.00 -13.92
N GLY A 222 -29.58 12.38 -13.91
CA GLY A 222 -30.70 11.47 -13.70
C GLY A 222 -31.17 11.46 -12.25
N GLN A 223 -32.38 10.94 -12.06
CA GLN A 223 -33.02 10.81 -10.76
C GLN A 223 -32.45 9.61 -10.01
N TRP A 224 -32.16 9.79 -8.71
CA TRP A 224 -31.61 8.74 -7.86
C TRP A 224 -32.53 8.43 -6.68
N ASP A 225 -32.68 7.15 -6.39
CA ASP A 225 -33.45 6.67 -5.25
C ASP A 225 -32.48 6.19 -4.15
N LEU A 226 -32.49 6.86 -3.00
CA LEU A 226 -31.82 6.36 -1.82
C LEU A 226 -32.73 5.35 -1.14
N GLN A 227 -32.34 4.08 -1.21
CA GLN A 227 -33.07 2.98 -0.59
C GLN A 227 -32.34 2.50 0.65
N ILE A 228 -33.11 2.16 1.68
CA ILE A 228 -32.62 1.57 2.91
C ILE A 228 -33.24 0.18 3.01
N PHE A 229 -32.40 -0.83 3.22
CA PHE A 229 -32.85 -2.20 3.37
C PHE A 229 -33.47 -2.40 4.76
N GLU A 230 -34.71 -2.84 4.79
CA GLU A 230 -35.40 -3.23 6.01
C GLU A 230 -35.30 -4.75 6.16
N PRO A 231 -34.46 -5.28 7.06
CA PRO A 231 -34.22 -6.71 7.14
C PRO A 231 -35.46 -7.50 7.56
N GLY A 232 -36.44 -6.86 8.21
CA GLY A 232 -37.75 -7.42 8.53
C GLY A 232 -37.69 -8.63 9.45
N SER A 233 -37.94 -8.46 10.75
CA SER A 233 -38.21 -9.59 11.63
C SER A 233 -39.57 -9.43 12.29
N CYS A 234 -40.60 -10.05 11.73
CA CYS A 234 -41.81 -10.35 12.48
C CYS A 234 -41.58 -11.63 13.27
N GLY A 235 -41.56 -11.56 14.60
CA GLY A 235 -41.55 -12.74 15.47
C GLY A 235 -40.19 -13.11 16.09
N GLN A 236 -39.09 -12.50 15.64
CA GLN A 236 -38.11 -12.08 16.63
C GLN A 236 -38.72 -10.78 17.15
N VAL A 237 -39.17 -10.78 18.39
CA VAL A 237 -39.12 -9.53 19.15
C VAL A 237 -37.79 -8.87 18.76
N ALA A 238 -37.79 -7.69 18.14
CA ALA A 238 -36.75 -6.73 18.49
C ALA A 238 -36.73 -6.79 20.01
N GLU A 239 -35.68 -7.35 20.59
CA GLU A 239 -35.84 -8.15 21.81
C GLU A 239 -36.62 -7.40 22.88
N GLY A 240 -37.86 -7.83 23.17
CA GLY A 240 -38.84 -7.05 23.93
C GLY A 240 -39.29 -5.75 23.23
N GLY A 241 -40.58 -5.64 22.92
CA GLY A 241 -41.16 -4.47 22.26
C GLY A 241 -40.73 -3.12 22.85
N SER A 242 -40.76 -2.07 22.01
CA SER A 242 -40.32 -0.69 22.28
C SER A 242 -38.83 -0.39 22.08
N SER A 243 -38.13 -1.13 21.22
CA SER A 243 -36.66 -1.29 21.34
C SER A 243 -35.77 -0.20 20.72
N ALA A 244 -36.24 0.61 19.76
CA ALA A 244 -35.54 1.79 19.26
C ALA A 244 -36.43 2.49 18.22
N ARG A 245 -36.20 3.77 17.97
CA ARG A 245 -36.57 4.43 16.71
C ARG A 245 -35.29 4.75 15.96
N ILE A 246 -35.23 4.39 14.68
CA ILE A 246 -34.20 4.89 13.78
C ILE A 246 -34.81 6.11 13.09
N GLU A 247 -34.11 7.22 13.15
CA GLU A 247 -34.44 8.45 12.44
C GLU A 247 -33.39 8.68 11.37
N THR A 248 -33.80 8.76 10.12
CA THR A 248 -32.91 9.22 9.05
C THR A 248 -33.28 10.63 8.63
N THR A 249 -32.28 11.44 8.36
CA THR A 249 -32.45 12.75 7.71
C THR A 249 -31.38 12.89 6.64
N LEU A 250 -31.77 13.39 5.48
CA LEU A 250 -30.87 13.61 4.35
C LEU A 250 -30.73 15.13 4.14
N TRP A 251 -29.49 15.58 4.01
CA TRP A 251 -29.15 16.96 3.68
C TRP A 251 -28.35 16.99 2.39
N ARG A 252 -28.59 18.03 1.61
CA ARG A 252 -27.67 18.42 0.55
C ARG A 252 -26.49 19.13 1.20
N GLY A 253 -25.28 18.68 0.87
CA GLY A 253 -24.06 19.32 1.35
C GLY A 253 -23.91 20.71 0.74
N ASP A 254 -23.57 21.66 1.59
CA ASP A 254 -23.29 23.05 1.25
C ASP A 254 -21.99 23.50 1.96
N ASN A 255 -21.76 24.81 2.03
CA ASN A 255 -20.59 25.39 2.68
C ASN A 255 -20.73 25.52 4.21
N THR A 256 -21.88 25.13 4.77
CA THR A 256 -22.19 25.14 6.20
C THR A 256 -22.25 23.70 6.69
N LEU A 257 -21.09 23.05 6.67
CA LEU A 257 -20.93 21.70 7.21
C LEU A 257 -21.45 21.67 8.65
N PHE A 258 -22.38 20.75 8.93
CA PHE A 258 -22.93 20.43 10.26
C PHE A 258 -23.98 21.40 10.83
N THR A 259 -24.61 22.26 10.02
CA THR A 259 -25.84 22.94 10.45
C THR A 259 -27.07 22.10 10.09
N ASP A 260 -27.80 21.65 11.10
CA ASP A 260 -29.00 20.84 10.94
C ASP A 260 -30.23 21.66 10.51
N ASP A 261 -30.10 22.91 10.10
CA ASP A 261 -31.22 23.85 9.95
C ASP A 261 -31.57 24.21 8.50
N ASP A 262 -30.68 23.93 7.54
CA ASP A 262 -30.84 24.26 6.13
C ASP A 262 -30.72 23.03 5.21
N ASN A 263 -31.20 23.15 3.97
CA ASN A 263 -31.00 22.17 2.90
C ASN A 263 -31.43 20.71 3.18
N LYS A 264 -32.38 20.53 4.11
CA LYS A 264 -33.07 19.25 4.37
C LYS A 264 -33.86 18.79 3.16
N VAL A 265 -33.76 17.50 2.88
CA VAL A 265 -34.50 16.85 1.80
C VAL A 265 -35.71 16.16 2.40
N ALA A 266 -36.89 16.42 1.83
CA ALA A 266 -38.11 15.77 2.25
C ALA A 266 -38.02 14.25 2.01
N ALA A 267 -38.47 13.45 2.97
CA ALA A 267 -38.55 12.00 2.82
C ALA A 267 -39.71 11.64 1.87
N ASN A 268 -39.47 10.71 0.93
CA ASN A 268 -40.50 10.25 0.01
C ASN A 268 -41.23 9.03 0.59
N LEU A 269 -42.50 9.24 0.96
CA LEU A 269 -43.31 8.34 1.77
C LEU A 269 -43.71 7.03 1.05
N VAL A 270 -43.39 5.89 1.64
CA VAL A 270 -44.20 4.66 1.54
C VAL A 270 -44.49 4.21 2.97
N ILE A 271 -45.77 4.31 3.37
CA ILE A 271 -46.37 4.06 4.70
C ILE A 271 -46.42 5.30 5.65
N GLY A 272 -47.57 5.98 5.66
CA GLY A 272 -48.19 6.40 6.94
C GLY A 272 -48.29 7.87 7.30
N GLU A 273 -47.36 8.76 6.93
CA GLU A 273 -47.41 10.18 7.30
C GLU A 273 -46.99 11.09 6.14
N ASN A 274 -47.87 12.03 5.77
CA ASN A 274 -47.71 12.90 4.61
C ASN A 274 -46.35 13.62 4.59
N GLY A 275 -45.71 13.62 3.41
CA GLY A 275 -44.39 14.21 3.12
C GLY A 275 -44.17 15.58 3.74
N SER A 276 -43.51 15.57 4.88
CA SER A 276 -43.06 16.75 5.62
C SER A 276 -41.54 16.67 5.76
N ALA A 277 -40.86 17.79 5.94
CA ALA A 277 -39.41 17.88 6.16
C ALA A 277 -38.95 17.29 7.51
N LEU A 278 -39.72 16.35 8.05
CA LEU A 278 -39.48 15.63 9.28
C LEU A 278 -38.54 14.44 9.01
N PRO A 279 -37.74 14.03 10.02
CA PRO A 279 -36.95 12.81 9.93
C PRO A 279 -37.82 11.60 9.60
N ARG A 280 -37.32 10.68 8.77
CA ARG A 280 -38.02 9.42 8.49
C ARG A 280 -37.94 8.53 9.73
N LEU A 281 -39.10 8.24 10.33
CA LEU A 281 -39.24 7.35 11.47
C LEU A 281 -39.41 5.90 11.01
N TRP A 282 -38.60 5.01 11.58
CA TRP A 282 -38.75 3.56 11.42
C TRP A 282 -39.44 3.01 12.68
N ALA A 283 -40.77 2.98 12.66
CA ALA A 283 -41.58 2.50 13.78
C ALA A 283 -41.64 0.96 13.82
N SER A 284 -41.42 0.38 15.01
CA SER A 284 -41.47 -1.07 15.26
C SER A 284 -42.89 -1.67 15.34
N THR A 285 -43.95 -0.86 15.23
CA THR A 285 -45.32 -1.26 15.60
C THR A 285 -46.28 -1.53 14.45
N ALA A 286 -45.88 -1.40 13.18
CA ALA A 286 -46.74 -1.71 12.04
C ALA A 286 -46.15 -2.83 11.19
N CYS A 287 -46.35 -4.08 11.62
CA CYS A 287 -46.11 -5.24 10.76
C CYS A 287 -47.15 -5.26 9.62
N GLY A 288 -46.86 -4.52 8.55
CA GLY A 288 -47.46 -4.74 7.22
C GLY A 288 -46.75 -5.87 6.48
N SER A 289 -47.20 -6.21 5.28
CA SER A 289 -46.67 -7.26 4.39
C SER A 289 -45.27 -6.96 3.78
N ALA A 290 -44.41 -6.29 4.54
CA ALA A 290 -43.33 -5.42 4.08
C ALA A 290 -41.96 -5.80 4.68
N THR A 291 -41.73 -7.06 5.03
CA THR A 291 -40.46 -7.54 5.60
C THR A 291 -39.44 -7.91 4.53
N SER A 292 -38.14 -7.69 4.81
CA SER A 292 -37.01 -8.10 3.95
C SER A 292 -37.03 -7.47 2.56
N GLN A 293 -37.14 -6.14 2.51
CA GLN A 293 -37.21 -5.40 1.26
C GLN A 293 -36.39 -4.11 1.33
N TRP A 294 -36.01 -3.62 0.14
CA TRP A 294 -35.48 -2.28 0.00
C TRP A 294 -36.64 -1.28 0.02
N VAL A 295 -36.60 -0.34 0.96
CA VAL A 295 -37.60 0.72 1.07
C VAL A 295 -36.97 2.03 0.59
N LYS A 296 -37.58 2.65 -0.41
CA LYS A 296 -37.22 3.99 -0.86
C LYS A 296 -37.40 4.98 0.29
N ALA A 297 -36.30 5.63 0.69
CA ALA A 297 -36.26 6.59 1.79
C ALA A 297 -36.31 8.03 1.28
N TYR A 298 -35.52 8.31 0.25
CA TYR A 298 -35.43 9.63 -0.37
C TYR A 298 -35.36 9.50 -1.88
N GLU A 299 -35.85 10.52 -2.55
CA GLU A 299 -35.70 10.72 -3.98
C GLU A 299 -34.84 11.96 -4.18
N ILE A 300 -33.80 11.83 -4.97
CA ILE A 300 -32.86 12.90 -5.28
C ILE A 300 -33.13 13.31 -6.73
N ASP A 301 -33.57 14.57 -6.89
CA ASP A 301 -33.93 15.12 -8.19
C ASP A 301 -32.70 15.23 -9.10
N ALA A 302 -32.92 15.00 -10.39
CA ALA A 302 -31.90 14.96 -11.44
C ALA A 302 -31.10 16.26 -11.55
N ASP A 303 -31.75 17.41 -11.26
CA ASP A 303 -31.13 18.73 -11.33
C ASP A 303 -30.30 19.08 -10.08
N SER A 304 -30.36 18.25 -9.03
CA SER A 304 -29.73 18.52 -7.73
C SER A 304 -28.66 17.52 -7.31
N VAL A 305 -28.55 16.36 -7.98
CA VAL A 305 -27.77 15.20 -7.55
C VAL A 305 -26.29 15.50 -7.33
N GLN A 306 -25.68 16.39 -8.12
CA GLN A 306 -24.24 16.61 -8.05
C GLN A 306 -23.79 17.21 -6.72
N GLY A 307 -22.71 16.65 -6.17
CA GLY A 307 -22.06 17.13 -4.96
C GLY A 307 -22.16 16.16 -3.79
N ARG A 308 -21.76 16.66 -2.62
CA ARG A 308 -21.78 15.91 -1.38
C ARG A 308 -23.18 15.95 -0.75
N TRP A 309 -23.59 14.84 -0.16
CA TRP A 309 -24.80 14.67 0.60
C TRP A 309 -24.48 14.01 1.93
N ILE A 310 -25.28 14.30 2.94
CA ILE A 310 -25.09 13.76 4.29
C ILE A 310 -26.38 13.08 4.69
N LEU A 311 -26.30 11.80 5.03
CA LEU A 311 -27.39 11.04 5.64
C LEU A 311 -27.04 10.81 7.11
N ARG A 312 -27.74 11.49 8.02
CA ARG A 312 -27.64 11.19 9.46
C ARG A 312 -28.61 10.09 9.80
N THR A 313 -28.12 9.13 10.56
CA THR A 313 -28.92 8.06 11.15
C THR A 313 -28.82 8.16 12.66
N ARG A 314 -29.90 8.58 13.32
CA ARG A 314 -30.02 8.62 14.77
C ARG A 314 -30.72 7.35 15.25
N THR A 315 -30.20 6.77 16.32
CA THR A 315 -30.78 5.57 16.92
C THR A 315 -31.21 5.91 18.34
N LEU A 316 -32.49 6.20 18.51
CA LEU A 316 -33.04 6.79 19.74
C LEU A 316 -33.93 5.78 20.49
N PRO A 317 -34.09 5.91 21.81
CA PRO A 317 -35.09 5.13 22.53
C PRO A 317 -36.50 5.58 22.11
N VAL A 318 -37.48 4.68 22.18
CA VAL A 318 -38.86 4.97 21.72
C VAL A 318 -39.52 6.14 22.47
N ASN A 319 -39.08 6.45 23.69
CA ASN A 319 -39.64 7.52 24.54
C ASN A 319 -38.78 8.80 24.63
N ALA A 320 -37.73 8.96 23.79
CA ALA A 320 -36.88 10.17 23.78
C ALA A 320 -37.55 11.39 23.16
#